data_AF-A0AB73TWF8-F1
#
_entry.id   AF-A0AB73TWF8-F1
#
_cell.length_a   1.000
_cell.length_b   1.000
_cell.length_c   1.000
_cell.angle_alpha   90.00
_cell.angle_beta   90.00
_cell.angle_gamma   90.00
#
_symmetry.space_group_name_H-M   'P 1'
#
loop_
_entity.id
_entity.type
_entity.pdbx_description
1 polymer ?
#
loop_
_entity_poly.entity_id
_entity_poly.type
_entity_poly.pdbx_seq_one_letter_code
_entity_poly.pdbx_strand_id
1 'polypeptide(L)'
;MRPTISQLRGWDVANLDAAAKAIEDASKNLDLSIDGVVRDLDSAESFWKGKSFAAAYDQASSEQSSTNRLSFAIGNVAEAVRGGHSALTAARDKVMALVDEANAKGLQVADDGTVTAPQGNRDLQAEARRLTDAIRQALKSLEEADRASSNDLRKASETVDAEHKAASTQPAAFVPASSGGAASGSMRAGSSGFGGGSGGGGGGHSVPDGSYSNTGAPSLRPSGPSVFMNLDAGQMDVARKIIEEGLRRGLSPEAIQIALATALTESGLRSLANSSVPDSMMLANDGVGHDHDSVGPFQQRQSWGATADLMDPTRSAGKFYDQLVKVSGWQDMSVAQAAQSVQRSAFPDAYAKYEAQAAQIFHQVTGR
;
A
#
# COMPACT_ATOMS: atom_id res chain seq x y z
N MET A 1 19.59 9.85 -20.33
CA MET A 1 20.94 10.30 -20.75
C MET A 1 21.88 9.98 -19.59
N ARG A 2 23.05 9.39 -19.84
CA ARG A 2 23.96 8.96 -18.76
C ARG A 2 24.69 10.19 -18.16
N PRO A 3 24.70 10.38 -16.82
CA PRO A 3 25.36 11.52 -16.20
C PRO A 3 26.89 11.42 -16.30
N THR A 4 27.57 12.55 -16.43
CA THR A 4 29.03 12.64 -16.36
C THR A 4 29.53 12.55 -14.92
N ILE A 5 30.82 12.24 -14.72
CA ILE A 5 31.45 12.23 -13.39
C ILE A 5 31.29 13.60 -12.70
N SER A 6 31.49 14.69 -13.43
CA SER A 6 31.28 16.05 -12.89
C SER A 6 29.83 16.31 -12.48
N GLN A 7 28.84 15.83 -13.24
CA GLN A 7 27.43 15.94 -12.86
C GLN A 7 27.13 15.14 -11.58
N LEU A 8 27.65 13.91 -11.46
CA LEU A 8 27.43 13.07 -10.29
C LEU A 8 28.00 13.69 -9.00
N ARG A 9 29.14 14.38 -9.08
CA ARG A 9 29.69 15.12 -7.93
C ARG A 9 28.73 16.20 -7.42
N GLY A 10 28.01 16.86 -8.34
CA GLY A 10 27.05 17.91 -8.02
C GLY A 10 25.66 17.42 -7.62
N TRP A 11 25.36 16.12 -7.67
CA TRP A 11 24.07 15.60 -7.23
C TRP A 11 23.88 15.75 -5.73
N ASP A 12 22.88 16.54 -5.34
CA ASP A 12 22.37 16.62 -3.98
C ASP A 12 21.19 15.67 -3.80
N VAL A 13 21.51 14.41 -3.53
CA VAL A 13 20.50 13.35 -3.32
C VAL A 13 19.72 13.54 -2.02
N ALA A 14 20.20 14.34 -1.06
CA ALA A 14 19.54 14.52 0.25
C ALA A 14 18.16 15.19 0.14
N ASN A 15 17.95 16.02 -0.89
CA ASN A 15 16.67 16.69 -1.12
C ASN A 15 15.52 15.73 -1.50
N LEU A 16 15.84 14.52 -1.99
CA LEU A 16 14.81 13.53 -2.35
C LEU A 16 14.15 12.92 -1.11
N ASP A 17 14.91 12.68 -0.04
CA ASP A 17 14.36 12.18 1.23
C ASP A 17 13.45 13.21 1.88
N ALA A 18 13.85 14.49 1.86
CA ALA A 18 13.03 15.60 2.32
C ALA A 18 11.72 15.72 1.52
N ALA A 19 11.76 15.53 0.20
CA ALA A 19 10.59 15.52 -0.65
C ALA A 19 9.64 14.35 -0.32
N ALA A 20 10.17 13.14 -0.14
CA ALA A 20 9.37 12.00 0.27
C ALA A 20 8.69 12.26 1.62
N LYS A 21 9.44 12.77 2.60
CA LYS A 21 8.89 13.13 3.91
C LYS A 21 7.77 14.18 3.82
N ALA A 22 7.94 15.20 2.98
CA ALA A 22 6.90 16.21 2.77
C ALA A 22 5.61 15.61 2.18
N ILE A 23 5.74 14.63 1.26
CA ILE A 23 4.59 13.90 0.69
C ILE A 23 3.89 13.08 1.77
N GLU A 24 4.63 12.37 2.63
CA GLU A 24 4.04 11.63 3.75
C GLU A 24 3.32 12.52 4.75
N ASP A 25 3.94 13.65 5.12
CA ASP A 25 3.35 14.59 6.06
C ASP A 25 2.08 15.22 5.46
N ALA A 26 2.06 15.50 4.15
CA ALA A 26 0.86 15.93 3.44
C ALA A 26 -0.25 14.86 3.45
N SER A 27 0.10 13.60 3.21
CA SER A 27 -0.85 12.47 3.28
C SER A 27 -1.45 12.32 4.67
N LYS A 28 -0.62 12.41 5.73
CA LYS A 28 -1.10 12.35 7.11
C LYS A 28 -2.03 13.50 7.46
N ASN A 29 -1.74 14.71 6.98
CA ASN A 29 -2.61 15.85 7.19
C ASN A 29 -3.96 15.68 6.50
N LEU A 30 -3.98 15.05 5.32
CA LEU A 30 -5.22 14.70 4.60
C LEU A 30 -6.05 13.69 5.40
N ASP A 31 -5.42 12.63 5.91
CA ASP A 31 -6.07 11.63 6.78
C ASP A 31 -6.65 12.29 8.05
N LEU A 32 -5.87 13.11 8.74
CA LEU A 32 -6.32 13.81 9.95
C LEU A 32 -7.48 14.77 9.68
N SER A 33 -7.49 15.42 8.50
CA SER A 33 -8.55 16.35 8.13
C SER A 33 -9.88 15.63 7.89
N ILE A 34 -9.87 14.49 7.19
CA ILE A 34 -11.10 13.74 6.91
C ILE A 34 -11.61 13.00 8.15
N ASP A 35 -10.69 12.50 8.99
CA ASP A 35 -11.01 11.95 10.31
C ASP A 35 -11.67 13.00 11.22
N GLY A 36 -11.24 14.27 11.10
CA GLY A 36 -11.87 15.40 11.79
C GLY A 36 -13.34 15.57 11.42
N VAL A 37 -13.68 15.51 10.13
CA VAL A 37 -15.05 15.67 9.63
C VAL A 37 -15.99 14.59 10.17
N VAL A 38 -15.55 13.33 10.15
CA VAL A 38 -16.34 12.21 10.66
C VAL A 38 -16.54 12.33 12.17
N ARG A 39 -15.49 12.72 12.92
CA ARG A 39 -15.56 12.94 14.38
C ARG A 39 -16.51 14.06 14.78
N ASP A 40 -16.55 15.15 14.02
CA ASP A 40 -17.46 16.27 14.26
C ASP A 40 -18.92 15.85 14.02
N LEU A 41 -19.18 15.01 13.00
CA LEU A 41 -20.49 14.44 12.76
C LEU A 41 -20.90 13.44 13.85
N ASP A 42 -20.00 12.59 14.31
CA ASP A 42 -20.25 11.67 15.42
C ASP A 42 -20.65 12.42 16.71
N SER A 43 -19.93 13.49 17.02
CA SER A 43 -20.27 14.38 18.15
C SER A 43 -21.66 15.02 18.00
N ALA A 44 -22.06 15.31 16.75
CA ALA A 44 -23.36 15.87 16.43
C ALA A 44 -24.51 14.86 16.59
N GLU A 45 -24.24 13.55 16.58
CA GLU A 45 -25.24 12.50 16.71
C GLU A 45 -26.09 12.67 17.97
N SER A 46 -25.51 13.19 19.06
CA SER A 46 -26.19 13.41 20.33
C SER A 46 -27.37 14.40 20.26
N PHE A 47 -27.33 15.37 19.33
CA PHE A 47 -28.33 16.44 19.20
C PHE A 47 -28.94 16.55 17.80
N TRP A 48 -28.37 15.87 16.80
CA TRP A 48 -28.87 15.84 15.42
C TRP A 48 -29.22 14.40 15.02
N LYS A 49 -30.53 14.12 14.93
CA LYS A 49 -31.06 12.80 14.55
C LYS A 49 -31.95 12.89 13.31
N GLY A 50 -32.14 11.75 12.65
CA GLY A 50 -33.05 11.61 11.51
C GLY A 50 -32.33 11.42 10.18
N LYS A 51 -33.09 11.41 9.08
CA LYS A 51 -32.58 11.03 7.75
C LYS A 51 -31.47 11.95 7.22
N SER A 52 -31.47 13.23 7.61
CA SER A 52 -30.44 14.18 7.20
C SER A 52 -29.09 13.92 7.88
N PHE A 53 -29.12 13.53 9.16
CA PHE A 53 -27.92 13.09 9.87
C PHE A 53 -27.36 11.82 9.24
N ALA A 54 -28.20 10.80 9.02
CA ALA A 54 -27.78 9.54 8.40
C ALA A 54 -27.14 9.76 7.02
N ALA A 55 -27.76 10.59 6.16
CA ALA A 55 -27.19 10.90 4.85
C ALA A 55 -25.85 11.65 4.93
N ALA A 56 -25.69 12.58 5.88
CA ALA A 56 -24.43 13.30 6.07
C ALA A 56 -23.32 12.37 6.58
N TYR A 57 -23.66 11.48 7.53
CA TYR A 57 -22.74 10.50 8.09
C TYR A 57 -22.31 9.46 7.03
N ASP A 58 -23.25 8.93 6.26
CA ASP A 58 -22.98 7.98 5.17
C ASP A 58 -22.05 8.61 4.11
N GLN A 59 -22.31 9.87 3.74
CA GLN A 59 -21.47 10.61 2.79
C GLN A 59 -20.06 10.82 3.33
N ALA A 60 -19.92 11.32 4.58
CA ALA A 60 -18.62 11.55 5.18
C ALA A 60 -17.81 10.24 5.33
N SER A 61 -18.47 9.13 5.65
CA SER A 61 -17.85 7.81 5.73
C SER A 61 -17.38 7.27 4.36
N SER A 62 -18.18 7.49 3.32
CA SER A 62 -17.79 7.17 1.93
C SER A 62 -16.59 7.99 1.46
N GLU A 63 -16.57 9.28 1.83
CA GLU A 63 -15.52 10.22 1.46
C GLU A 63 -14.22 9.94 2.24
N GLN A 64 -14.32 9.55 3.51
CA GLN A 64 -13.20 9.03 4.32
C GLN A 64 -12.61 7.79 3.68
N SER A 65 -13.44 6.81 3.29
CA SER A 65 -12.98 5.59 2.64
C SER A 65 -12.24 5.87 1.33
N SER A 66 -12.71 6.84 0.54
CA SER A 66 -12.06 7.25 -0.70
C SER A 66 -10.76 8.03 -0.45
N THR A 67 -10.75 8.87 0.58
CA THR A 67 -9.56 9.62 1.01
C THR A 67 -8.48 8.70 1.53
N ASN A 68 -8.82 7.68 2.33
CA ASN A 68 -7.87 6.70 2.85
C ASN A 68 -7.18 5.93 1.72
N ARG A 69 -7.91 5.57 0.65
CA ARG A 69 -7.31 4.94 -0.53
C ARG A 69 -6.36 5.89 -1.26
N LEU A 70 -6.74 7.16 -1.40
CA LEU A 70 -5.91 8.19 -2.01
C LEU A 70 -4.64 8.45 -1.19
N SER A 71 -4.74 8.58 0.14
CA SER A 71 -3.61 8.71 1.06
C SER A 71 -2.67 7.50 0.99
N PHE A 72 -3.21 6.28 0.93
CA PHE A 72 -2.40 5.09 0.70
C PHE A 72 -1.65 5.14 -0.63
N ALA A 73 -2.31 5.57 -1.71
CA ALA A 73 -1.68 5.74 -3.01
C ALA A 73 -0.57 6.82 -3.00
N ILE A 74 -0.80 7.94 -2.30
CA ILE A 74 0.19 9.00 -2.10
C ILE A 74 1.39 8.50 -1.27
N GLY A 75 1.14 7.66 -0.26
CA GLY A 75 2.18 6.98 0.51
C GLY A 75 3.09 6.11 -0.36
N ASN A 76 2.52 5.40 -1.35
CA ASN A 76 3.31 4.62 -2.31
C ASN A 76 4.20 5.51 -3.20
N VAL A 77 3.79 6.75 -3.50
CA VAL A 77 4.64 7.71 -4.21
C VAL A 77 5.83 8.13 -3.33
N ALA A 78 5.59 8.47 -2.06
CA ALA A 78 6.67 8.79 -1.13
C ALA A 78 7.68 7.64 -0.99
N GLU A 79 7.19 6.40 -0.94
CA GLU A 79 8.05 5.23 -0.86
C GLU A 79 8.85 4.99 -2.14
N ALA A 80 8.24 5.17 -3.32
CA ALA A 80 8.95 5.11 -4.59
C ALA A 80 10.05 6.18 -4.68
N VAL A 81 9.80 7.39 -4.14
CA VAL A 81 10.83 8.45 -4.04
C VAL A 81 11.98 8.01 -3.12
N ARG A 82 11.71 7.42 -1.95
CA ARG A 82 12.76 6.94 -1.02
C ARG A 82 13.55 5.77 -1.58
N GLY A 83 12.87 4.79 -2.20
CA GLY A 83 13.51 3.68 -2.88
C GLY A 83 14.45 4.18 -3.98
N GLY A 84 13.99 5.14 -4.78
CA GLY A 84 14.82 5.78 -5.80
C GLY A 84 15.99 6.56 -5.23
N HIS A 85 15.78 7.34 -4.16
CA HIS A 85 16.86 8.04 -3.44
C HIS A 85 17.95 7.06 -2.97
N SER A 86 17.56 5.98 -2.30
CA SER A 86 18.48 4.97 -1.77
C SER A 86 19.28 4.29 -2.90
N ALA A 87 18.59 3.85 -3.95
CA ALA A 87 19.21 3.18 -5.10
C ALA A 87 20.19 4.09 -5.85
N LEU A 88 19.77 5.35 -6.12
CA LEU A 88 20.61 6.33 -6.80
C LEU A 88 21.81 6.75 -5.95
N THR A 89 21.64 6.91 -4.64
CA THR A 89 22.73 7.21 -3.71
C THR A 89 23.76 6.09 -3.70
N ALA A 90 23.32 4.84 -3.51
CA ALA A 90 24.23 3.68 -3.51
C ALA A 90 24.97 3.52 -4.85
N ALA A 91 24.28 3.74 -5.98
CA ALA A 91 24.90 3.67 -7.29
C ALA A 91 25.91 4.81 -7.51
N ARG A 92 25.58 6.04 -7.11
CA ARG A 92 26.47 7.20 -7.17
C ARG A 92 27.72 6.97 -6.34
N ASP A 93 27.57 6.55 -5.10
CA ASP A 93 28.67 6.35 -4.17
C ASP A 93 29.64 5.26 -4.66
N LYS A 94 29.11 4.22 -5.32
CA LYS A 94 29.94 3.21 -5.99
C LYS A 94 30.80 3.80 -7.12
N VAL A 95 30.24 4.70 -7.94
CA VAL A 95 31.01 5.39 -8.99
C VAL A 95 32.07 6.29 -8.33
N MET A 96 31.70 7.07 -7.31
CA MET A 96 32.63 7.99 -6.64
C MET A 96 33.77 7.25 -5.92
N ALA A 97 33.50 6.11 -5.28
CA ALA A 97 34.53 5.29 -4.64
C ALA A 97 35.59 4.79 -5.65
N LEU A 98 35.17 4.40 -6.87
CA LEU A 98 36.09 3.99 -7.93
C LEU A 98 36.90 5.18 -8.49
N VAL A 99 36.27 6.36 -8.58
CA VAL A 99 36.95 7.60 -8.97
C VAL A 99 38.01 7.97 -7.92
N ASP A 100 37.68 7.86 -6.64
CA ASP A 100 38.60 8.14 -5.53
C ASP A 100 39.74 7.13 -5.49
N GLU A 101 39.48 5.85 -5.76
CA GLU A 101 40.53 4.83 -5.93
C GLU A 101 41.50 5.20 -7.06
N ALA A 102 40.99 5.62 -8.22
CA ALA A 102 41.82 6.04 -9.34
C ALA A 102 42.67 7.26 -8.99
N ASN A 103 42.08 8.29 -8.37
CA ASN A 103 42.78 9.50 -7.95
C ASN A 103 43.87 9.19 -6.91
N ALA A 104 43.60 8.30 -5.94
CA ALA A 104 44.58 7.89 -4.94
C ALA A 104 45.80 7.18 -5.53
N LYS A 105 45.64 6.54 -6.70
CA LYS A 105 46.72 5.90 -7.46
C LYS A 105 47.44 6.89 -8.41
N GLY A 106 47.09 8.17 -8.39
CA GLY A 106 47.66 9.20 -9.27
C GLY A 106 47.18 9.10 -10.73
N LEU A 107 46.06 8.42 -10.97
CA LEU A 107 45.43 8.30 -12.28
C LEU A 107 44.46 9.46 -12.49
N GLN A 108 44.26 9.86 -13.75
CA GLN A 108 43.29 10.91 -14.10
C GLN A 108 41.99 10.28 -14.60
N VAL A 109 40.85 10.76 -14.11
CA VAL A 109 39.53 10.28 -14.54
C VAL A 109 38.81 11.36 -15.35
N ALA A 110 38.43 11.03 -16.58
CA ALA A 110 37.64 11.89 -17.45
C ALA A 110 36.14 11.77 -17.15
N ASP A 111 35.37 12.73 -17.66
CA ASP A 111 33.93 12.86 -17.39
C ASP A 111 33.08 11.69 -17.93
N ASP A 112 33.58 10.98 -18.93
CA ASP A 112 32.99 9.77 -19.50
C ASP A 112 33.35 8.49 -18.71
N GLY A 113 34.12 8.62 -17.62
CA GLY A 113 34.62 7.52 -16.81
C GLY A 113 35.90 6.86 -17.32
N THR A 114 36.53 7.40 -18.37
CA THR A 114 37.82 6.91 -18.87
C THR A 114 38.95 7.29 -17.89
N VAL A 115 39.78 6.31 -17.51
CA VAL A 115 40.92 6.51 -16.61
C VAL A 115 42.22 6.46 -17.41
N THR A 116 43.10 7.44 -17.19
CA THR A 116 44.42 7.53 -17.86
C THR A 116 45.56 7.51 -16.86
N ALA A 117 46.66 6.86 -17.26
CA ALA A 117 47.89 6.72 -16.47
C ALA A 117 49.04 7.53 -17.09
N PRO A 118 50.03 7.97 -16.29
CA PRO A 118 51.27 8.54 -16.81
C PRO A 118 51.99 7.60 -17.79
N GLN A 119 52.63 8.16 -18.81
CA GLN A 119 53.37 7.37 -19.81
C GLN A 119 54.55 6.63 -19.17
N GLY A 120 54.83 5.41 -19.66
CA GLY A 120 56.00 4.62 -19.25
C GLY A 120 55.79 3.66 -18.08
N ASN A 121 54.68 3.75 -17.33
CA ASN A 121 54.38 2.81 -16.25
C ASN A 121 53.33 1.76 -16.68
N ARG A 122 53.79 0.55 -17.06
CA ARG A 122 52.92 -0.54 -17.56
C ARG A 122 51.90 -1.02 -16.52
N ASP A 123 52.27 -1.04 -15.24
CA ASP A 123 51.39 -1.52 -14.17
C ASP A 123 50.24 -0.53 -13.94
N LEU A 124 50.54 0.78 -13.92
CA LEU A 124 49.51 1.83 -13.85
C LEU A 124 48.63 1.85 -15.11
N GLN A 125 49.16 1.51 -16.28
CA GLN A 125 48.36 1.39 -17.51
C GLN A 125 47.38 0.21 -17.45
N ALA A 126 47.80 -0.93 -16.88
CA ALA A 126 46.90 -2.07 -16.67
C ALA A 126 45.80 -1.71 -15.66
N GLU A 127 46.16 -1.03 -14.57
CA GLU A 127 45.20 -0.61 -13.55
C GLU A 127 44.21 0.45 -14.07
N ALA A 128 44.66 1.40 -14.88
CA ALA A 128 43.79 2.38 -15.53
C ALA A 128 42.73 1.72 -16.44
N ARG A 129 43.08 0.65 -17.16
CA ARG A 129 42.10 -0.12 -17.95
C ARG A 129 41.07 -0.81 -17.05
N ARG A 130 41.53 -1.48 -15.97
CA ARG A 130 40.66 -2.13 -14.98
C ARG A 130 39.65 -1.15 -14.38
N LEU A 131 40.13 0.02 -13.95
CA LEU A 131 39.29 1.06 -13.34
C LEU A 131 38.35 1.71 -14.36
N THR A 132 38.79 1.89 -15.61
CA THR A 132 37.89 2.36 -16.70
C THR A 132 36.71 1.42 -16.88
N ASP A 133 36.95 0.10 -16.94
CA ASP A 133 35.89 -0.89 -17.11
C ASP A 133 34.96 -0.91 -15.89
N ALA A 134 35.51 -0.85 -14.68
CA ALA A 134 34.75 -0.81 -13.45
C ALA A 134 33.86 0.44 -13.32
N ILE A 135 34.40 1.63 -13.64
CA ILE A 135 33.65 2.89 -13.61
C ILE A 135 32.53 2.87 -14.65
N ARG A 136 32.80 2.41 -15.88
CA ARG A 136 31.80 2.30 -16.94
C ARG A 136 30.68 1.32 -16.59
N GLN A 137 31.02 0.22 -15.92
CA GLN A 137 30.03 -0.71 -15.40
C GLN A 137 29.19 -0.09 -14.28
N ALA A 138 29.81 0.62 -13.34
CA ALA A 138 29.10 1.32 -12.27
C ALA A 138 28.16 2.41 -12.81
N LEU A 139 28.59 3.18 -13.81
CA LEU A 139 27.74 4.15 -14.50
C LEU A 139 26.56 3.50 -15.22
N LYS A 140 26.74 2.27 -15.75
CA LYS A 140 25.63 1.49 -16.32
C LYS A 140 24.62 1.07 -15.25
N SER A 141 25.09 0.58 -14.10
CA SER A 141 24.22 0.23 -12.98
C SER A 141 23.46 1.45 -12.44
N LEU A 142 24.08 2.63 -12.43
CA LEU A 142 23.42 3.88 -12.08
C LEU A 142 22.27 4.23 -13.04
N GLU A 143 22.49 4.09 -14.34
CA GLU A 143 21.44 4.28 -15.36
C GLU A 143 20.31 3.25 -15.24
N GLU A 144 20.62 2.03 -14.81
CA GLU A 144 19.61 1.01 -14.50
C GLU A 144 18.80 1.36 -13.26
N ALA A 145 19.44 1.86 -12.20
CA ALA A 145 18.78 2.32 -10.99
C ALA A 145 17.85 3.52 -11.26
N ASP A 146 18.30 4.50 -12.06
CA ASP A 146 17.50 5.65 -12.48
C ASP A 146 16.23 5.22 -13.23
N ARG A 147 16.36 4.31 -14.19
CA ARG A 147 15.24 3.77 -14.96
C ARG A 147 14.27 2.96 -14.10
N ALA A 148 14.79 2.17 -13.16
CA ALA A 148 13.95 1.42 -12.21
C ALA A 148 13.14 2.39 -11.34
N SER A 149 13.81 3.39 -10.76
CA SER A 149 13.20 4.43 -9.94
C SER A 149 12.10 5.19 -10.71
N SER A 150 12.37 5.55 -11.97
CA SER A 150 11.38 6.20 -12.84
C SER A 150 10.15 5.33 -13.10
N ASN A 151 10.34 4.00 -13.27
CA ASN A 151 9.21 3.08 -13.45
C ASN A 151 8.39 2.90 -12.17
N ASP A 152 9.04 2.83 -11.01
CA ASP A 152 8.35 2.67 -9.73
C ASP A 152 7.55 3.93 -9.38
N LEU A 153 8.13 5.12 -9.61
CA LEU A 153 7.41 6.39 -9.49
C LEU A 153 6.20 6.46 -10.43
N ARG A 154 6.36 6.05 -11.69
CA ARG A 154 5.25 6.03 -12.65
C ARG A 154 4.11 5.12 -12.18
N LYS A 155 4.42 3.89 -11.73
CA LYS A 155 3.40 2.95 -11.22
C LYS A 155 2.68 3.52 -9.98
N ALA A 156 3.42 4.15 -9.08
CA ALA A 156 2.84 4.78 -7.90
C ALA A 156 1.90 5.94 -8.29
N SER A 157 2.32 6.79 -9.23
CA SER A 157 1.47 7.88 -9.75
C SER A 157 0.24 7.36 -10.50
N GLU A 158 0.36 6.29 -11.28
CA GLU A 158 -0.80 5.64 -11.95
C GLU A 158 -1.84 5.16 -10.94
N THR A 159 -1.40 4.73 -9.74
CA THR A 159 -2.30 4.34 -8.66
C THR A 159 -3.03 5.55 -8.07
N VAL A 160 -2.32 6.67 -7.89
CA VAL A 160 -2.93 7.94 -7.45
C VAL A 160 -3.98 8.42 -8.46
N ASP A 161 -3.66 8.39 -9.75
CA ASP A 161 -4.57 8.78 -10.82
C ASP A 161 -5.83 7.90 -10.87
N ALA A 162 -5.65 6.58 -10.66
CA ALA A 162 -6.77 5.64 -10.61
C ALA A 162 -7.70 5.91 -9.42
N GLU A 163 -7.16 6.15 -8.23
CA GLU A 163 -7.95 6.47 -7.04
C GLU A 163 -8.63 7.84 -7.15
N HIS A 164 -7.92 8.85 -7.66
CA HIS A 164 -8.50 10.15 -7.94
C HIS A 164 -9.67 10.05 -8.93
N LYS A 165 -9.50 9.28 -10.01
CA LYS A 165 -10.57 9.02 -10.98
C LYS A 165 -11.75 8.31 -10.34
N ALA A 166 -11.50 7.26 -9.56
CA ALA A 166 -12.54 6.52 -8.85
C ALA A 166 -13.35 7.42 -7.90
N ALA A 167 -12.67 8.29 -7.14
CA ALA A 167 -13.30 9.28 -6.26
C ALA A 167 -14.15 10.29 -7.05
N SER A 168 -13.66 10.79 -8.19
CA SER A 168 -14.37 11.77 -9.02
C SER A 168 -15.61 11.22 -9.75
N THR A 169 -15.73 9.90 -9.88
CA THR A 169 -16.88 9.23 -10.51
C THR A 169 -18.00 8.85 -9.55
N GLN A 170 -17.81 9.02 -8.24
CA GLN A 170 -18.91 8.87 -7.29
C GLN A 170 -19.91 10.01 -7.50
N PRO A 171 -21.23 9.72 -7.61
CA PRO A 171 -22.22 10.78 -7.78
C PRO A 171 -22.14 11.72 -6.58
N ALA A 172 -21.91 13.01 -6.83
CA ALA A 172 -21.97 14.07 -5.83
C ALA A 172 -23.40 14.16 -5.28
N ALA A 173 -23.71 13.31 -4.30
CA ALA A 173 -24.93 13.43 -3.51
C ALA A 173 -24.64 14.43 -2.40
N PHE A 174 -24.96 15.70 -2.68
CA PHE A 174 -24.98 16.86 -1.78
C PHE A 174 -23.85 17.88 -2.00
N VAL A 175 -24.19 18.95 -2.72
CA VAL A 175 -23.51 20.25 -2.60
C VAL A 175 -24.11 20.92 -1.36
N PRO A 176 -23.35 21.19 -0.29
CA PRO A 176 -23.88 21.99 0.80
C PRO A 176 -24.19 23.39 0.27
N ALA A 177 -25.43 23.83 0.48
CA ALA A 177 -25.82 25.21 0.21
C ALA A 177 -24.88 26.13 1.00
N SER A 178 -24.11 26.95 0.28
CA SER A 178 -23.37 28.05 0.89
C SER A 178 -24.37 28.94 1.62
N SER A 179 -24.15 29.13 2.91
CA SER A 179 -24.87 30.09 3.72
C SER A 179 -24.55 31.50 3.21
N GLY A 180 -25.42 32.03 2.34
CA GLY A 180 -25.29 33.38 1.81
C GLY A 180 -26.62 33.92 1.31
N GLY A 181 -27.30 34.70 2.16
CA GLY A 181 -28.16 35.81 1.74
C GLY A 181 -29.56 35.47 1.21
N ALA A 182 -30.57 36.05 1.86
CA ALA A 182 -31.97 36.01 1.46
C ALA A 182 -32.23 36.50 0.02
N ALA A 183 -33.13 35.82 -0.70
CA ALA A 183 -34.12 36.46 -1.59
C ALA A 183 -35.19 35.46 -2.06
N SER A 184 -36.45 35.90 -1.98
CA SER A 184 -37.67 35.25 -2.48
C SER A 184 -37.67 35.00 -4.00
N GLY A 185 -38.33 33.92 -4.44
CA GLY A 185 -38.66 33.74 -5.86
C GLY A 185 -39.36 32.41 -6.15
N SER A 186 -40.50 32.47 -6.82
CA SER A 186 -41.47 31.39 -7.06
C SER A 186 -41.27 30.68 -8.41
N MET A 187 -41.88 29.48 -8.53
CA MET A 187 -42.40 28.80 -9.74
C MET A 187 -41.57 27.72 -10.49
N ARG A 188 -42.05 26.46 -10.34
CA ARG A 188 -42.75 25.61 -11.35
C ARG A 188 -41.96 24.68 -12.32
N ALA A 189 -42.11 23.37 -12.05
CA ALA A 189 -42.47 22.20 -12.90
C ALA A 189 -41.77 21.82 -14.24
N GLY A 190 -41.57 20.49 -14.41
CA GLY A 190 -41.43 19.74 -15.69
C GLY A 190 -40.30 18.70 -15.67
N SER A 191 -40.51 17.42 -15.33
CA SER A 191 -40.99 16.27 -16.13
C SER A 191 -40.04 15.70 -17.22
N SER A 192 -39.77 14.39 -17.06
CA SER A 192 -39.71 13.29 -18.07
C SER A 192 -38.46 13.02 -18.95
N GLY A 193 -38.17 11.70 -19.09
CA GLY A 193 -37.57 11.03 -20.26
C GLY A 193 -36.23 10.32 -19.99
N PHE A 194 -36.14 9.04 -19.61
CA PHE A 194 -36.26 7.76 -20.34
C PHE A 194 -35.32 7.54 -21.56
N GLY A 195 -34.59 6.41 -21.49
CA GLY A 195 -34.05 5.61 -22.63
C GLY A 195 -32.56 5.81 -22.92
N GLY A 196 -31.71 4.80 -23.09
CA GLY A 196 -31.88 3.35 -23.19
C GLY A 196 -30.73 2.74 -24.02
N GLY A 197 -30.32 1.50 -23.67
CA GLY A 197 -29.57 0.56 -24.50
C GLY A 197 -28.04 0.69 -24.52
N SER A 198 -27.24 -0.34 -24.79
CA SER A 198 -27.32 -1.81 -24.76
C SER A 198 -26.07 -2.32 -25.51
N GLY A 199 -25.50 -3.44 -25.07
CA GLY A 199 -24.61 -4.30 -25.87
C GLY A 199 -23.11 -4.01 -25.71
N GLY A 200 -22.22 -4.99 -25.52
CA GLY A 200 -22.37 -6.44 -25.50
C GLY A 200 -21.04 -7.13 -25.86
N GLY A 201 -20.74 -8.24 -25.18
CA GLY A 201 -19.84 -9.35 -25.57
C GLY A 201 -18.35 -9.04 -25.79
N GLY A 202 -17.41 -9.92 -25.48
CA GLY A 202 -17.47 -11.30 -25.02
C GLY A 202 -16.12 -12.00 -25.28
N GLY A 203 -15.81 -13.01 -24.46
CA GLY A 203 -14.83 -14.09 -24.71
C GLY A 203 -13.35 -13.69 -24.53
N GLY A 204 -12.50 -14.41 -23.80
CA GLY A 204 -12.55 -15.79 -23.32
C GLY A 204 -11.21 -16.48 -23.65
N HIS A 205 -10.85 -17.48 -22.82
CA HIS A 205 -9.78 -18.48 -22.99
C HIS A 205 -8.36 -18.01 -22.63
N SER A 206 -7.45 -18.76 -22.01
CA SER A 206 -7.42 -20.05 -21.30
C SER A 206 -5.94 -20.23 -20.85
N VAL A 207 -5.71 -20.71 -19.61
CA VAL A 207 -4.68 -21.64 -19.04
C VAL A 207 -3.40 -22.03 -19.88
N PRO A 208 -2.27 -22.55 -19.32
CA PRO A 208 -2.15 -23.34 -18.06
C PRO A 208 -0.78 -23.31 -17.27
N ASP A 209 -0.80 -24.00 -16.11
CA ASP A 209 0.19 -24.91 -15.46
C ASP A 209 1.65 -24.56 -15.10
N GLY A 210 2.12 -25.14 -13.98
CA GLY A 210 3.54 -25.52 -13.82
C GLY A 210 4.22 -25.42 -12.44
N SER A 211 3.74 -26.16 -11.42
CA SER A 211 4.49 -26.89 -10.35
C SER A 211 5.88 -26.43 -9.84
N TYR A 212 6.03 -26.27 -8.50
CA TYR A 212 7.31 -26.32 -7.79
C TYR A 212 7.37 -27.44 -6.74
N SER A 213 8.50 -28.15 -6.69
CA SER A 213 8.88 -29.04 -5.58
C SER A 213 9.91 -28.34 -4.67
N ASN A 214 9.72 -28.45 -3.35
CA ASN A 214 10.51 -27.82 -2.30
C ASN A 214 11.44 -28.82 -1.60
N THR A 215 12.71 -28.47 -1.39
CA THR A 215 13.52 -28.95 -0.25
C THR A 215 14.52 -27.88 0.21
N GLY A 216 14.40 -27.45 1.47
CA GLY A 216 15.55 -26.99 2.28
C GLY A 216 15.54 -25.52 2.70
N ALA A 217 15.08 -25.23 3.92
CA ALA A 217 15.29 -23.94 4.57
C ALA A 217 16.74 -23.77 5.07
N PRO A 218 17.24 -22.52 5.08
CA PRO A 218 17.98 -22.03 6.24
C PRO A 218 17.45 -20.69 6.77
N SER A 219 17.46 -20.57 8.10
CA SER A 219 17.10 -19.39 8.88
C SER A 219 17.97 -18.17 8.55
N LEU A 220 17.34 -17.01 8.33
CA LEU A 220 17.97 -15.69 8.46
C LEU A 220 16.97 -14.72 9.09
N ARG A 221 17.27 -14.22 10.30
CA ARG A 221 16.66 -13.00 10.84
C ARG A 221 17.28 -11.79 10.14
N PRO A 222 16.51 -10.87 9.54
CA PRO A 222 17.02 -9.56 9.13
C PRO A 222 16.80 -8.53 10.25
N SER A 223 17.87 -7.80 10.58
CA SER A 223 17.85 -6.64 11.47
C SER A 223 17.47 -5.40 10.66
N GLY A 224 16.22 -4.94 10.80
CA GLY A 224 15.60 -3.78 10.16
C GLY A 224 14.09 -4.03 9.97
N PRO A 225 13.20 -3.02 9.95
CA PRO A 225 11.79 -3.27 9.63
C PRO A 225 11.73 -3.85 8.22
N SER A 226 11.44 -5.15 8.14
CA SER A 226 11.44 -5.89 6.89
C SER A 226 10.18 -5.50 6.12
N VAL A 227 10.33 -4.60 5.15
CA VAL A 227 9.23 -4.25 4.24
C VAL A 227 9.07 -5.39 3.24
N PHE A 228 7.98 -6.14 3.35
CA PHE A 228 7.63 -7.19 2.39
C PHE A 228 6.34 -6.78 1.68
N MET A 229 6.42 -6.49 0.37
CA MET A 229 5.28 -6.05 -0.44
C MET A 229 4.51 -4.87 0.17
N ASN A 230 5.24 -3.82 0.56
CA ASN A 230 4.70 -2.60 1.17
C ASN A 230 4.03 -2.82 2.55
N LEU A 231 4.37 -3.89 3.26
CA LEU A 231 3.96 -4.14 4.64
C LEU A 231 5.12 -3.93 5.60
N ASP A 232 4.90 -3.16 6.67
CA ASP A 232 5.88 -2.97 7.73
C ASP A 232 5.97 -4.20 8.68
N ALA A 233 6.87 -4.12 9.66
CA ALA A 233 7.11 -5.21 10.60
C ALA A 233 5.89 -5.54 11.49
N GLY A 234 5.05 -4.56 11.82
CA GLY A 234 3.82 -4.76 12.59
C GLY A 234 2.75 -5.44 11.75
N GLN A 235 2.57 -4.98 10.51
CA GLN A 235 1.64 -5.60 9.56
C GLN A 235 2.02 -7.04 9.24
N MET A 236 3.32 -7.33 9.09
CA MET A 236 3.82 -8.69 8.91
C MET A 236 3.66 -9.56 10.17
N ASP A 237 3.65 -8.98 11.37
CA ASP A 237 3.35 -9.71 12.62
C ASP A 237 1.87 -10.09 12.72
N VAL A 238 0.96 -9.17 12.37
CA VAL A 238 -0.48 -9.45 12.24
C VAL A 238 -0.72 -10.56 11.22
N ALA A 239 -0.12 -10.48 10.04
CA ALA A 239 -0.21 -11.52 9.02
C ALA A 239 0.28 -12.89 9.53
N ARG A 240 1.43 -12.93 10.22
CA ARG A 240 1.97 -14.16 10.79
C ARG A 240 0.98 -14.80 11.78
N LYS A 241 0.38 -13.99 12.67
CA LYS A 241 -0.61 -14.47 13.64
C LYS A 241 -1.86 -15.06 12.99
N ILE A 242 -2.33 -14.45 11.89
CA ILE A 242 -3.47 -14.98 11.10
C ILE A 242 -3.09 -16.35 10.50
N ILE A 243 -1.92 -16.44 9.87
CA ILE A 243 -1.42 -17.67 9.24
C ILE A 243 -1.22 -18.79 10.26
N GLU A 244 -0.53 -18.49 11.37
CA GLU A 244 -0.26 -19.44 12.45
C GLU A 244 -1.57 -20.00 13.02
N GLU A 245 -2.60 -19.18 13.20
CA GLU A 245 -3.90 -19.65 13.68
C GLU A 245 -4.58 -20.59 12.67
N GLY A 246 -4.57 -20.25 11.39
CA GLY A 246 -5.14 -21.11 10.35
C GLY A 246 -4.43 -22.46 10.24
N LEU A 247 -3.08 -22.44 10.30
CA LEU A 247 -2.27 -23.66 10.33
C LEU A 247 -2.52 -24.50 11.58
N ARG A 248 -2.61 -23.87 12.76
CA ARG A 248 -2.91 -24.54 14.03
C ARG A 248 -4.26 -25.25 13.99
N ARG A 249 -5.23 -24.71 13.25
CA ARG A 249 -6.56 -25.29 13.03
C ARG A 249 -6.60 -26.35 11.93
N GLY A 250 -5.50 -26.57 11.20
CA GLY A 250 -5.46 -27.50 10.07
C GLY A 250 -6.26 -27.03 8.86
N LEU A 251 -6.47 -25.72 8.71
CA LEU A 251 -7.18 -25.14 7.55
C LEU A 251 -6.29 -25.14 6.31
N SER A 252 -6.93 -25.13 5.14
CA SER A 252 -6.21 -25.14 3.86
C SER A 252 -5.51 -23.81 3.58
N PRO A 253 -4.48 -23.79 2.70
CA PRO A 253 -3.84 -22.55 2.25
C PRO A 253 -4.86 -21.53 1.72
N GLU A 254 -5.89 -21.98 1.01
CA GLU A 254 -6.94 -21.13 0.45
C GLU A 254 -7.72 -20.43 1.56
N ALA A 255 -8.11 -21.12 2.63
CA ALA A 255 -8.76 -20.50 3.78
C ALA A 255 -7.90 -19.38 4.39
N ILE A 256 -6.59 -19.64 4.50
CA ILE A 256 -5.65 -18.69 5.08
C ILE A 256 -5.49 -17.46 4.18
N GLN A 257 -5.38 -17.67 2.87
CA GLN A 257 -5.32 -16.59 1.89
C GLN A 257 -6.61 -15.75 1.88
N ILE A 258 -7.78 -16.37 2.06
CA ILE A 258 -9.06 -15.65 2.23
C ILE A 258 -9.01 -14.72 3.44
N ALA A 259 -8.52 -15.21 4.58
CA ALA A 259 -8.41 -14.39 5.79
C ALA A 259 -7.40 -13.25 5.63
N LEU A 260 -6.25 -13.50 4.99
CA LEU A 260 -5.24 -12.48 4.71
C LEU A 260 -5.76 -11.39 3.77
N ALA A 261 -6.42 -11.77 2.67
CA ALA A 261 -7.04 -10.83 1.74
C ALA A 261 -8.12 -10.01 2.44
N THR A 262 -8.90 -10.62 3.34
CA THR A 262 -9.88 -9.92 4.16
C THR A 262 -9.21 -8.89 5.06
N ALA A 263 -8.24 -9.28 5.89
CA ALA A 263 -7.57 -8.35 6.80
C ALA A 263 -6.79 -7.23 6.07
N LEU A 264 -6.27 -7.51 4.87
CA LEU A 264 -5.70 -6.49 3.97
C LEU A 264 -6.76 -5.47 3.53
N THR A 265 -7.96 -5.93 3.15
CA THR A 265 -9.07 -5.05 2.78
C THR A 265 -9.57 -4.22 3.95
N GLU A 266 -9.78 -4.85 5.11
CA GLU A 266 -10.45 -4.21 6.25
C GLU A 266 -9.54 -3.24 7.00
N SER A 267 -8.25 -3.54 7.13
CA SER A 267 -7.33 -2.76 7.97
C SER A 267 -5.95 -2.53 7.36
N GLY A 268 -5.65 -3.15 6.21
CA GLY A 268 -4.28 -3.26 5.72
C GLY A 268 -3.40 -4.06 6.68
N LEU A 269 -3.92 -5.13 7.29
CA LEU A 269 -3.22 -5.95 8.30
C LEU A 269 -2.79 -5.18 9.56
N ARG A 270 -3.65 -4.30 10.07
CA ARG A 270 -3.41 -3.55 11.33
C ARG A 270 -4.47 -3.89 12.36
N SER A 271 -4.09 -4.05 13.62
CA SER A 271 -5.09 -4.17 14.70
C SER A 271 -5.57 -2.78 15.12
N LEU A 272 -6.67 -2.32 14.53
CA LEU A 272 -7.19 -0.97 14.76
C LEU A 272 -8.19 -0.96 15.93
N ALA A 273 -7.97 -0.10 16.93
CA ALA A 273 -8.94 0.21 17.98
C ALA A 273 -10.08 1.08 17.44
N ASN A 274 -11.13 1.32 18.21
CA ASN A 274 -12.24 2.18 17.81
C ASN A 274 -12.68 3.05 18.99
N SER A 275 -12.80 4.36 18.77
CA SER A 275 -13.20 5.32 19.81
C SER A 275 -14.60 5.07 20.37
N SER A 276 -15.50 4.50 19.56
CA SER A 276 -16.84 4.07 19.95
C SER A 276 -16.83 2.81 20.84
N VAL A 277 -15.66 2.18 20.97
CA VAL A 277 -15.41 1.01 21.82
C VAL A 277 -14.30 1.33 22.80
N PRO A 278 -14.57 2.04 23.92
CA PRO A 278 -13.53 2.54 24.83
C PRO A 278 -12.57 1.46 25.33
N ASP A 279 -13.06 0.24 25.57
CA ASP A 279 -12.23 -0.90 25.98
C ASP A 279 -11.15 -1.23 24.94
N SER A 280 -11.40 -1.03 23.65
CA SER A 280 -10.43 -1.29 22.58
C SER A 280 -9.25 -0.31 22.62
N MET A 281 -9.51 0.93 23.03
CA MET A 281 -8.49 1.98 23.16
C MET A 281 -7.50 1.72 24.31
N MET A 282 -7.89 0.86 25.26
CA MET A 282 -7.04 0.43 26.38
C MET A 282 -6.19 -0.80 26.04
N LEU A 283 -6.38 -1.39 24.86
CA LEU A 283 -5.64 -2.56 24.38
C LEU A 283 -4.56 -2.14 23.38
N ALA A 284 -3.56 -3.00 23.20
CA ALA A 284 -2.53 -2.79 22.19
C ALA A 284 -3.17 -2.67 20.79
N ASN A 285 -2.81 -1.62 20.07
CA ASN A 285 -3.38 -1.29 18.76
C ASN A 285 -2.35 -0.59 17.88
N ASP A 286 -2.58 -0.67 16.57
CA ASP A 286 -1.73 -0.10 15.51
C ASP A 286 -2.33 1.20 14.94
N GLY A 287 -3.34 1.75 15.62
CA GLY A 287 -4.13 2.90 15.18
C GLY A 287 -5.59 2.78 15.58
N VAL A 288 -6.38 3.75 15.13
CA VAL A 288 -7.82 3.82 15.39
C VAL A 288 -8.58 3.76 14.06
N GLY A 289 -9.48 2.79 13.94
CA GLY A 289 -10.47 2.64 12.88
C GLY A 289 -11.81 3.26 13.30
N HIS A 290 -12.66 3.55 12.32
CA HIS A 290 -13.86 4.37 12.51
C HIS A 290 -15.12 3.79 11.84
N ASP A 291 -15.08 2.53 11.39
CA ASP A 291 -16.26 1.83 10.87
C ASP A 291 -17.20 1.44 12.02
N HIS A 292 -18.19 2.30 12.32
CA HIS A 292 -19.14 2.10 13.41
C HIS A 292 -18.48 1.72 14.76
N ASP A 293 -18.70 0.50 15.26
CA ASP A 293 -18.10 -0.09 16.45
C ASP A 293 -17.14 -1.26 16.13
N SER A 294 -16.71 -1.37 14.88
CA SER A 294 -15.78 -2.39 14.39
C SER A 294 -14.37 -2.18 14.93
N VAL A 295 -13.69 -3.27 15.32
CA VAL A 295 -12.33 -3.26 15.87
C VAL A 295 -11.46 -4.39 15.31
N GLY A 296 -10.14 -4.27 15.47
CA GLY A 296 -9.17 -5.30 15.15
C GLY A 296 -8.87 -5.47 13.65
N PRO A 297 -8.08 -6.51 13.28
CA PRO A 297 -7.57 -6.64 11.91
C PRO A 297 -8.64 -6.96 10.86
N PHE A 298 -9.78 -7.51 11.27
CA PHE A 298 -10.91 -7.82 10.40
C PHE A 298 -12.05 -6.80 10.51
N GLN A 299 -11.85 -5.69 11.25
CA GLN A 299 -12.89 -4.69 11.52
C GLN A 299 -14.23 -5.35 11.90
N GLN A 300 -14.20 -6.16 12.96
CA GLN A 300 -15.35 -6.90 13.44
C GLN A 300 -16.00 -6.17 14.62
N ARG A 301 -17.34 -6.22 14.69
CA ARG A 301 -18.11 -5.67 15.80
C ARG A 301 -18.25 -6.67 16.95
N GLN A 302 -18.66 -6.20 18.12
CA GLN A 302 -18.81 -6.97 19.35
C GLN A 302 -19.83 -8.11 19.24
N SER A 303 -20.67 -8.12 18.21
CA SER A 303 -21.50 -9.28 17.84
C SER A 303 -20.67 -10.54 17.51
N TRP A 304 -19.39 -10.38 17.16
CA TRP A 304 -18.44 -11.47 16.94
C TRP A 304 -17.73 -11.95 18.23
N GLY A 305 -17.84 -11.20 19.33
CA GLY A 305 -17.34 -11.57 20.65
C GLY A 305 -16.76 -10.40 21.45
N ALA A 306 -16.02 -10.73 22.50
CA ALA A 306 -15.42 -9.74 23.39
C ALA A 306 -14.37 -8.89 22.67
N THR A 307 -14.34 -7.59 22.94
CA THR A 307 -13.39 -6.62 22.36
C THR A 307 -11.94 -7.08 22.44
N ALA A 308 -11.53 -7.66 23.57
CA ALA A 308 -10.17 -8.17 23.76
C ALA A 308 -9.80 -9.33 22.81
N ASP A 309 -10.78 -10.12 22.38
CA ASP A 309 -10.57 -11.18 21.39
C ASP A 309 -10.56 -10.63 19.96
N LEU A 310 -11.31 -9.55 19.70
CA LEU A 310 -11.36 -8.91 18.39
C LEU A 310 -10.10 -8.09 18.11
N MET A 311 -9.50 -7.46 19.14
CA MET A 311 -8.24 -6.73 19.04
C MET A 311 -7.00 -7.62 18.94
N ASP A 312 -7.11 -8.89 19.32
CA ASP A 312 -6.02 -9.86 19.25
C ASP A 312 -6.02 -10.55 17.87
N PRO A 313 -4.97 -10.39 17.03
CA PRO A 313 -5.01 -10.90 15.66
C PRO A 313 -5.22 -12.41 15.54
N THR A 314 -4.66 -13.20 16.47
CA THR A 314 -4.84 -14.65 16.49
C THR A 314 -6.29 -15.02 16.80
N ARG A 315 -6.88 -14.39 17.82
CA ARG A 315 -8.27 -14.68 18.23
C ARG A 315 -9.30 -14.15 17.22
N SER A 316 -9.08 -12.97 16.66
CA SER A 316 -9.93 -12.40 15.61
C SER A 316 -9.89 -13.25 14.34
N ALA A 317 -8.71 -13.71 13.91
CA ALA A 317 -8.59 -14.67 12.81
C ALA A 317 -9.37 -15.97 13.10
N GLY A 318 -9.27 -16.48 14.33
CA GLY A 318 -10.03 -17.64 14.77
C GLY A 318 -11.54 -17.49 14.57
N LYS A 319 -12.10 -16.33 14.92
CA LYS A 319 -13.53 -16.02 14.73
C LYS A 319 -13.90 -15.90 13.26
N PHE A 320 -13.03 -15.29 12.44
CA PHE A 320 -13.22 -15.24 11.00
C PHE A 320 -13.31 -16.65 10.41
N TYR A 321 -12.36 -17.53 10.76
CA TYR A 321 -12.35 -18.92 10.31
C TYR A 321 -13.59 -19.69 10.77
N ASP A 322 -14.07 -19.46 11.99
CA ASP A 322 -15.29 -20.08 12.51
C ASP A 322 -16.54 -19.73 11.68
N GLN A 323 -16.55 -18.59 11.00
CA GLN A 323 -17.62 -18.22 10.07
C GLN A 323 -17.35 -18.72 8.66
N LEU A 324 -16.11 -18.63 8.17
CA LEU A 324 -15.73 -19.12 6.84
C LEU A 324 -16.14 -20.58 6.64
N VAL A 325 -15.83 -21.46 7.60
CA VAL A 325 -16.14 -22.90 7.48
C VAL A 325 -17.65 -23.21 7.50
N LYS A 326 -18.49 -22.25 7.87
CA LYS A 326 -19.96 -22.38 7.83
C LYS A 326 -20.56 -21.93 6.49
N VAL A 327 -19.79 -21.24 5.65
CA VAL A 327 -20.24 -20.82 4.32
C VAL A 327 -20.23 -22.04 3.40
N SER A 328 -21.40 -22.52 2.99
CA SER A 328 -21.47 -23.69 2.10
C SER A 328 -20.76 -23.42 0.77
N GLY A 329 -19.85 -24.32 0.38
CA GLY A 329 -19.13 -24.23 -0.89
C GLY A 329 -18.03 -23.16 -0.93
N TRP A 330 -17.58 -22.63 0.22
CA TRP A 330 -16.52 -21.61 0.25
C TRP A 330 -15.22 -22.08 -0.42
N GLN A 331 -14.96 -23.39 -0.45
CA GLN A 331 -13.78 -23.99 -1.09
C GLN A 331 -13.79 -23.82 -2.61
N ASP A 332 -14.97 -23.71 -3.21
CA ASP A 332 -15.16 -23.55 -4.65
C ASP A 332 -15.36 -22.07 -5.05
N MET A 333 -15.35 -21.15 -4.08
CA MET A 333 -15.48 -19.71 -4.29
C MET A 333 -14.14 -19.07 -4.61
N SER A 334 -14.15 -17.95 -5.34
CA SER A 334 -12.98 -17.07 -5.36
C SER A 334 -12.69 -16.53 -3.95
N VAL A 335 -11.46 -16.08 -3.71
CA VAL A 335 -11.08 -15.50 -2.41
C VAL A 335 -12.00 -14.33 -2.08
N ALA A 336 -12.27 -13.46 -3.04
CA ALA A 336 -13.19 -12.34 -2.87
C ALA A 336 -14.62 -12.76 -2.52
N GLN A 337 -15.16 -13.78 -3.19
CA GLN A 337 -16.50 -14.29 -2.93
C GLN A 337 -16.63 -14.94 -1.55
N ALA A 338 -15.62 -15.70 -1.13
CA ALA A 338 -15.59 -16.31 0.19
C ALA A 338 -15.47 -15.25 1.30
N ALA A 339 -14.55 -14.29 1.15
CA ALA A 339 -14.38 -13.16 2.07
C ALA A 339 -15.67 -12.34 2.22
N GLN A 340 -16.29 -11.99 1.08
CA GLN A 340 -17.57 -11.30 1.03
C GLN A 340 -18.70 -12.09 1.70
N SER A 341 -18.74 -13.41 1.54
CA SER A 341 -19.77 -14.26 2.15
C SER A 341 -19.68 -14.30 3.68
N VAL A 342 -18.47 -14.12 4.22
CA VAL A 342 -18.21 -14.05 5.66
C VAL A 342 -18.52 -12.66 6.22
N GLN A 343 -17.96 -11.61 5.60
CA GLN A 343 -18.06 -10.23 6.12
C GLN A 343 -19.38 -9.54 5.75
N ARG A 344 -20.03 -9.96 4.67
CA ARG A 344 -21.25 -9.34 4.12
C ARG A 344 -21.10 -7.83 3.90
N SER A 345 -19.97 -7.41 3.34
CA SER A 345 -19.67 -6.01 3.03
C SER A 345 -20.53 -5.47 1.87
N ALA A 346 -20.60 -4.14 1.70
CA ALA A 346 -21.28 -3.52 0.56
C ALA A 346 -20.46 -3.58 -0.75
N PHE A 347 -19.19 -4.03 -0.70
CA PHE A 347 -18.24 -3.94 -1.81
C PHE A 347 -17.55 -5.29 -2.12
N PRO A 348 -18.20 -6.19 -2.86
CA PRO A 348 -17.68 -7.55 -3.12
C PRO A 348 -16.33 -7.58 -3.85
N ASP A 349 -16.04 -6.58 -4.70
CA ASP A 349 -14.82 -6.56 -5.52
C ASP A 349 -13.58 -6.05 -4.76
N ALA A 350 -13.75 -5.50 -3.55
CA ALA A 350 -12.65 -4.91 -2.78
C ALA A 350 -11.61 -5.93 -2.31
N TYR A 351 -11.97 -7.21 -2.26
CA TYR A 351 -11.08 -8.29 -1.84
C TYR A 351 -10.22 -8.85 -2.99
N ALA A 352 -10.71 -8.75 -4.22
CA ALA A 352 -10.04 -9.30 -5.41
C ALA A 352 -8.66 -8.66 -5.66
N LYS A 353 -8.47 -7.38 -5.27
CA LYS A 353 -7.19 -6.67 -5.39
C LYS A 353 -6.06 -7.27 -4.56
N TYR A 354 -6.37 -8.02 -3.50
CA TYR A 354 -5.37 -8.53 -2.55
C TYR A 354 -5.13 -10.03 -2.64
N GLU A 355 -5.76 -10.75 -3.57
CA GLU A 355 -5.59 -12.21 -3.69
C GLU A 355 -4.12 -12.59 -3.95
N ALA A 356 -3.47 -11.91 -4.90
CA ALA A 356 -2.07 -12.16 -5.22
C ALA A 356 -1.14 -11.81 -4.04
N GLN A 357 -1.39 -10.69 -3.36
CA GLN A 357 -0.61 -10.26 -2.21
C GLN A 357 -0.78 -11.25 -1.04
N ALA A 358 -2.00 -11.70 -0.76
CA ALA A 358 -2.30 -12.68 0.29
C ALA A 358 -1.58 -14.01 0.05
N ALA A 359 -1.57 -14.50 -1.20
CA ALA A 359 -0.82 -15.70 -1.57
C ALA A 359 0.67 -15.52 -1.32
N GLN A 360 1.26 -14.40 -1.77
CA GLN A 360 2.69 -14.13 -1.58
C GLN A 360 3.08 -13.99 -0.10
N ILE A 361 2.24 -13.38 0.74
CA ILE A 361 2.45 -13.31 2.21
C ILE A 361 2.47 -14.73 2.79
N PHE A 362 1.50 -15.57 2.40
CA PHE A 362 1.44 -16.95 2.85
C PHE A 362 2.70 -17.73 2.47
N HIS A 363 3.14 -17.63 1.21
CA HIS A 363 4.37 -18.25 0.72
C HIS A 363 5.59 -17.77 1.51
N GLN A 364 5.72 -16.45 1.73
CA GLN A 364 6.85 -15.86 2.45
C GLN A 364 6.94 -16.32 3.90
N VAL A 365 5.81 -16.41 4.59
CA VAL A 365 5.76 -16.80 6.01
C VAL A 365 5.97 -18.30 6.19
N THR A 366 5.45 -19.13 5.27
CA THR A 366 5.47 -20.59 5.42
C THR A 366 6.59 -21.29 4.67
N GLY A 367 7.18 -20.64 3.67
CA GLY A 367 8.17 -21.24 2.76
C GLY A 367 7.61 -22.41 1.94
N ARG A 368 6.29 -22.49 1.78
CA ARG A 368 5.55 -23.51 1.03
C ARG A 368 4.96 -22.93 -0.20
#